data_AF-A0A1H1DSH1-F1
#
_entry.id   AF-A0A1H1DSH1-F1
#
_cell.length_a   1.000
_cell.length_b   1.000
_cell.length_c   1.000
_cell.angle_alpha   90.00
_cell.angle_beta   90.00
_cell.angle_gamma   90.00
#
_symmetry.space_group_name_H-M   'P 1'
#
loop_
_entity.id
_entity.type
_entity.pdbx_description
1 polymer ?
#
loop_
_entity_poly.entity_id
_entity_poly.type
_entity_poly.pdbx_seq_one_letter_code
_entity_poly.pdbx_strand_id
1 'polypeptide(L)' 'MSSPPHVEVVAYALGLLDPEDHEAFELHLVECADCQEELRELADVPALLDEVRSRRPRG' A
#
# COMPACT_ATOMS: atom_id res chain seq x y z
N MET A 1 -12.57 16.22 2.86
CA MET A 1 -12.84 15.22 3.91
C MET A 1 -11.59 14.37 3.99
N SER A 2 -10.68 14.66 4.91
CA SER A 2 -9.48 13.83 5.11
C SER A 2 -9.78 12.88 6.25
N SER A 3 -9.87 11.59 5.94
CA SER A 3 -9.88 10.51 6.92
C SER A 3 -8.57 10.54 7.74
N PRO A 4 -8.53 9.92 8.94
CA PRO A 4 -7.37 9.92 9.84
C PRO A 4 -6.09 9.41 9.14
N PRO A 5 -4.89 9.70 9.66
CA PRO A 5 -3.59 9.57 8.96
C PRO A 5 -3.14 8.15 8.55
N HIS A 6 -4.03 7.15 8.58
CA HIS A 6 -3.78 5.75 8.17
C HIS A 6 -4.40 5.40 6.81
N VAL A 7 -4.72 6.38 5.96
CA VAL A 7 -5.46 6.12 4.71
C VAL A 7 -4.60 5.58 3.58
N GLU A 8 -3.27 5.55 3.71
CA GLU A 8 -2.41 5.38 2.53
C GLU A 8 -1.47 4.18 2.56
N VAL A 9 -1.48 3.34 3.60
CA VAL A 9 -0.62 2.15 3.64
C VAL A 9 -0.99 1.16 2.52
N VAL A 10 -2.29 0.92 2.33
CA VAL A 10 -2.80 0.08 1.23
C VAL A 10 -2.51 0.72 -0.14
N ALA A 11 -2.70 2.04 -0.25
CA ALA A 11 -2.45 2.75 -1.50
C ALA A 11 -0.96 2.72 -1.88
N TYR A 12 -0.08 2.94 -0.91
CA TYR A 12 1.37 2.80 -1.03
C TYR A 12 1.76 1.36 -1.42
N ALA A 13 1.29 0.36 -0.68
CA ALA A 13 1.61 -1.06 -0.92
C ALA A 13 1.17 -1.55 -2.31
N LEU A 14 0.09 -0.99 -2.85
CA LEU A 14 -0.44 -1.32 -4.17
C LEU A 14 0.08 -0.40 -5.29
N GLY A 15 0.94 0.59 -4.98
CA GLY A 15 1.48 1.53 -5.95
C GLY A 15 0.43 2.47 -6.57
N LEU A 16 -0.56 2.87 -5.77
CA LEU A 16 -1.68 3.74 -6.18
C LEU A 16 -1.46 5.22 -5.86
N LEU A 17 -0.44 5.55 -5.08
CA LEU A 17 -0.05 6.93 -4.80
C LEU A 17 0.59 7.58 -6.02
N ASP A 18 0.35 8.87 -6.18
CA ASP A 18 1.16 9.68 -7.09
C ASP A 18 2.56 9.91 -6.51
N PRO A 19 3.52 10.40 -7.32
CA PRO A 19 4.91 10.54 -6.86
C PRO A 19 5.08 11.46 -5.66
N GLU A 20 4.29 12.53 -5.55
CA GLU A 20 4.41 13.51 -4.45
C GLU A 20 3.93 12.88 -3.13
N ASP A 21 2.80 12.18 -3.19
CA ASP A 21 2.25 11.47 -2.04
C ASP A 21 3.11 10.25 -1.65
N HIS A 22 3.73 9.58 -2.62
CA HIS A 22 4.63 8.46 -2.35
C HIS A 22 5.87 8.90 -1.56
N GLU A 23 6.52 10.00 -1.95
CA GLU A 23 7.67 10.55 -1.22
C GLU A 23 7.28 11.02 0.19
N ALA A 24 6.13 11.68 0.32
CA ALA A 24 5.61 12.11 1.62
C ALA A 24 5.33 10.93 2.55
N PHE A 25 4.77 9.83 2.01
CA PHE A 25 4.49 8.63 2.77
C PHE A 25 5.78 7.90 3.20
N GLU A 26 6.80 7.82 2.34
CA GLU A 26 8.10 7.23 2.71
C GLU A 26 8.76 7.96 3.89
N LEU A 27 8.70 9.30 3.90
CA LEU A 27 9.21 10.09 5.03
C LEU A 27 8.45 9.78 6.32
N HIS A 28 7.12 9.68 6.25
CA HIS A 28 6.30 9.30 7.40
C HIS A 28 6.57 7.87 7.89
N LEU A 29 6.76 6.94 6.95
CA LEU A 29 6.97 5.52 7.24
C LEU A 29 8.22 5.27 8.08
N VAL A 30 9.27 6.09 7.92
CA VAL A 30 10.48 6.01 8.74
C VAL A 30 10.21 6.31 10.21
N GLU A 31 9.24 7.18 10.51
CA GLU A 31 8.98 7.67 11.87
C GLU A 31 7.79 7.00 12.56
N CYS A 32 6.94 6.28 11.83
CA CYS A 32 5.68 5.73 12.34
C CYS A 32 5.71 4.20 12.44
N ALA A 33 5.85 3.67 13.66
CA ALA A 33 5.86 2.21 13.91
C ALA A 33 4.52 1.52 13.55
N ASP A 34 3.40 2.22 13.69
CA ASP A 34 2.08 1.68 13.37
C ASP A 34 1.93 1.47 11.85
N CYS A 35 2.34 2.45 11.04
CA CYS A 35 2.35 2.30 9.58
C CYS A 35 3.33 1.23 9.11
N GLN A 36 4.45 1.04 9.81
CA GLN A 36 5.39 -0.06 9.54
C GLN A 36 4.80 -1.44 9.87
N GLU A 37 3.99 -1.56 10.93
CA GLU A 37 3.26 -2.80 11.25
C GLU A 37 2.20 -3.09 10.20
N GLU A 38 1.37 -2.10 9.88
CA GLU A 38 0.31 -2.23 8.89
C GLU A 38 0.88 -2.60 7.50
N LEU A 39 2.03 -2.02 7.12
CA LEU A 39 2.71 -2.38 5.86
C LEU A 39 3.22 -3.83 5.89
N ARG A 40 3.68 -4.33 7.04
CA ARG A 40 4.11 -5.72 7.20
C ARG A 40 2.93 -6.68 7.08
N GLU A 41 1.77 -6.34 7.62
CA GLU A 41 0.54 -7.13 7.45
C GLU A 41 0.09 -7.23 5.99
N LEU A 42 0.39 -6.21 5.19
CA LEU A 42 0.01 -6.14 3.78
C LEU A 42 1.06 -6.73 2.79
N ALA A 43 2.22 -7.17 3.27
CA ALA A 43 3.35 -7.56 2.42
C ALA A 43 3.01 -8.65 1.38
N ASP A 44 2.11 -9.57 1.72
CA ASP A 44 1.71 -10.68 0.84
C ASP A 44 0.60 -10.33 -0.14
N VAL A 45 -0.13 -9.23 0.08
CA VAL A 45 -1.33 -8.86 -0.71
C VAL A 45 -1.01 -8.63 -2.19
N PRO A 46 0.05 -7.89 -2.59
CA PRO A 46 0.35 -7.69 -4.01
C PRO A 46 0.58 -9.01 -4.76
N ALA A 47 1.30 -9.95 -4.16
CA ALA A 47 1.57 -11.26 -4.77
C ALA A 47 0.29 -12.09 -4.95
N LEU A 48 -0.61 -12.08 -3.96
CA LEU A 48 -1.90 -12.75 -4.05
C LEU A 48 -2.80 -12.14 -5.14
N LEU A 49 -2.78 -10.82 -5.28
CA LEU A 49 -3.52 -10.13 -6.35
C LEU A 49 -2.99 -10.50 -7.74
N ASP A 50 -1.67 -10.59 -7.91
CA ASP A 50 -1.04 -11.04 -9.15
C ASP A 50 -1.39 -12.49 -9.48
N GLU A 51 -1.43 -13.37 -8.48
CA GLU A 51 -1.86 -14.75 -8.64
C GLU A 51 -3.33 -14.82 -9.13
N VAL A 52 -4.24 -14.08 -8.50
CA VAL A 52 -5.65 -14.02 -8.92
C VAL A 52 -5.79 -13.45 -10.34
N ARG A 53 -5.04 -12.39 -10.66
CA ARG A 53 -5.04 -11.78 -11.99
C ARG A 53 -4.54 -12.74 -13.07
N SER A 54 -3.53 -13.54 -12.77
CA SER A 54 -2.96 -14.53 -13.71
C SER A 54 -3.87 -15.73 -13.94
N ARG A 55 -4.66 -16.12 -12.93
CA ARG A 55 -5.65 -17.21 -13.00
C ARG A 55 -6.92 -16.84 -13.75
N ARG A 56 -7.25 -15.56 -13.83
CA ARG A 56 -8.43 -15.10 -14.55
C ARG A 56 -8.22 -15.41 -16.03
N PRO A 57 -9.10 -16.19 -16.69
CA PRO A 57 -9.01 -16.36 -18.13
C PRO A 57 -9.08 -14.96 -18.74
N ARG A 58 -8.07 -14.61 -19.55
CA ARG A 58 -8.11 -13.39 -20.37
C ARG A 58 -9.24 -13.59 -21.37
N GLY A 59 -10.44 -13.13 -21.01
CA GLY A 59 -11.58 -13.01 -21.90
C GLY A 59 -11.39 -11.82 -22.83
#